data_AF-A0A964RNF0-F1
#
_entry.id   AF-A0A964RNF0-F1
#
_cell.length_a   1.000
_cell.length_b   1.000
_cell.length_c   1.000
_cell.angle_alpha   90.00
_cell.angle_beta   90.00
_cell.angle_gamma   90.00
#
_symmetry.space_group_name_H-M   'P 1'
#
loop_
_entity.id
_entity.type
_entity.pdbx_description
1 polymer ?
#
loop_
_entity_poly.entity_id
_entity_poly.type
_entity_poly.pdbx_seq_one_letter_code
_entity_poly.pdbx_strand_id
1 'polypeptide(L)'
;MKGNKILKFPKQCCENIGEDGISNSTDFDEYEDWEDDYYYFNKGDWKGLVKYREQRVKNYPEDLDVRWQLGEAYVFNNEFEKALKLLEELYYKDPHDINVKHSILDALFGLNKTENDFNWIEKPMVLRLNLEVIDICYNLLKSKRKPKDIYELYIDLMVDGYLTFQENDLLEAILKDDRFIVEDEYKLISGKYVSVIKNKKK
;
A
#
# COMPACT_ATOMS: atom_id res chain seq x y z
N MET A 1 25.72 2.60 31.82
CA MET A 1 24.79 3.71 31.55
C MET A 1 25.51 4.79 30.75
N LYS A 2 25.20 4.91 29.46
CA LYS A 2 25.52 6.08 28.64
C LYS A 2 24.27 6.36 27.81
N GLY A 3 23.68 7.53 28.05
CA GLY A 3 22.39 7.94 27.51
C GLY A 3 22.46 8.23 26.01
N ASN A 4 21.41 7.82 25.30
CA ASN A 4 21.19 8.15 23.90
C ASN A 4 20.97 9.66 23.78
N LYS A 5 21.81 10.32 22.98
CA LYS A 5 21.57 11.70 22.54
C LYS A 5 20.50 11.67 21.46
N ILE A 6 19.31 12.16 21.81
CA ILE A 6 18.25 12.48 20.86
C ILE A 6 18.71 13.73 20.10
N LEU A 7 18.90 13.61 18.78
CA LEU A 7 19.01 14.73 17.86
C LEU A 7 17.69 15.50 17.89
N LYS A 8 17.68 16.66 18.56
CA LYS A 8 16.60 17.63 18.46
C LYS A 8 16.87 18.49 17.23
N PHE A 9 16.04 18.36 16.20
CA PHE A 9 16.00 19.32 15.12
C PHE A 9 15.33 20.61 15.61
N PRO A 10 15.87 21.79 15.26
CA PRO A 10 15.36 23.06 15.75
C PRO A 10 13.95 23.31 15.22
N LYS A 11 13.01 23.54 16.15
CA LYS A 11 11.74 24.21 15.85
C LYS A 11 12.01 25.70 15.71
N GLN A 12 11.94 26.25 14.50
CA GLN A 12 11.46 27.61 14.16
C GLN A 12 11.64 27.82 12.64
N CYS A 13 10.73 28.43 11.89
CA CYS A 13 9.76 29.45 12.25
C CYS A 13 8.41 29.20 11.56
N CYS A 14 7.33 29.13 12.34
CA CYS A 14 6.12 29.82 11.93
C CYS A 14 6.39 31.30 12.21
N GLU A 15 6.45 32.13 11.18
CA GLU A 15 6.14 33.57 11.19
C GLU A 15 6.56 34.14 9.83
N ASN A 16 5.59 34.36 8.96
CA ASN A 16 5.31 35.69 8.40
C ASN A 16 4.09 35.59 7.47
N ILE A 17 2.98 36.12 7.97
CA ILE A 17 1.84 36.53 7.17
C ILE A 17 2.29 37.80 6.44
N GLY A 18 2.24 37.80 5.11
CA GLY A 18 2.44 38.98 4.27
C GLY A 18 1.48 38.91 3.10
N GLU A 19 0.55 39.85 3.07
CA GLU A 19 -0.37 40.12 1.97
C GLU A 19 0.45 40.51 0.72
N ASP A 20 0.10 39.91 -0.42
CA ASP A 20 0.46 40.26 -1.79
C ASP A 20 1.95 40.43 -2.16
N GLY A 21 2.48 39.48 -2.95
CA GLY A 21 3.57 39.79 -3.88
C GLY A 21 4.69 38.74 -3.95
N ILE A 22 4.56 37.83 -4.92
CA ILE A 22 5.60 37.06 -5.61
C ILE A 22 7.02 37.19 -5.03
N SER A 23 7.44 36.17 -4.29
CA SER A 23 8.86 35.92 -4.00
C SER A 23 9.41 34.92 -5.02
N ASN A 24 10.03 35.45 -6.08
CA ASN A 24 10.99 34.68 -6.85
C ASN A 24 12.32 34.69 -6.08
N SER A 25 12.53 33.71 -5.21
CA SER A 25 13.85 33.42 -4.64
C SER A 25 14.29 32.04 -5.10
N THR A 26 15.17 32.06 -6.10
CA THR A 26 15.95 30.94 -6.63
C THR A 26 16.99 30.49 -5.60
N ASP A 27 16.52 29.84 -4.55
CA ASP A 27 17.28 28.90 -3.72
C ASP A 27 16.34 27.72 -3.47
N PHE A 28 15.99 27.07 -4.57
CA PHE A 28 15.26 25.81 -4.57
C PHE A 28 16.33 24.75 -4.35
N ASP A 29 16.69 24.51 -3.09
CA ASP A 29 17.17 23.18 -2.74
C ASP A 29 16.12 22.22 -3.30
N GLU A 30 16.51 21.43 -4.31
CA GLU A 30 15.71 20.40 -4.94
C GLU A 30 15.28 19.40 -3.86
N TYR A 31 14.23 19.75 -3.12
CA TYR A 31 13.44 18.79 -2.38
C TYR A 31 12.88 17.86 -3.43
N GLU A 32 13.42 16.65 -3.50
CA GLU A 32 12.93 15.65 -4.42
C GLU A 32 11.43 15.44 -4.12
N ASP A 33 10.57 15.49 -5.14
CA ASP A 33 9.10 15.44 -5.04
C ASP A 33 8.53 14.34 -4.10
N TRP A 34 9.31 13.31 -3.81
CA TRP A 34 8.91 12.24 -2.89
C TRP A 34 9.00 12.63 -1.41
N GLU A 35 9.74 13.67 -1.02
CA GLU A 35 9.94 14.04 0.39
C GLU A 35 8.65 14.59 1.02
N ASP A 36 7.95 15.47 0.31
CA ASP A 36 6.67 16.05 0.75
C ASP A 36 5.56 14.98 0.77
N ASP A 37 5.49 14.15 -0.28
CA ASP A 37 4.53 13.05 -0.37
C ASP A 37 4.72 12.07 0.81
N TYR A 38 5.97 11.64 1.02
CA TYR A 38 6.37 10.79 2.13
C TYR A 38 6.06 11.43 3.49
N TYR A 39 6.26 12.74 3.64
CA TYR A 39 5.95 13.46 4.86
C TYR A 39 4.46 13.36 5.22
N TYR A 40 3.55 13.73 4.31
CA TYR A 40 2.12 13.68 4.57
C TYR A 40 1.64 12.24 4.81
N PHE A 41 2.15 11.30 4.02
CA PHE A 41 1.79 9.89 4.13
C PHE A 41 2.16 9.30 5.49
N ASN A 42 3.40 9.48 5.97
CA ASN A 42 3.82 8.93 7.26
C ASN A 42 3.14 9.60 8.47
N LYS A 43 2.69 10.85 8.31
CA LYS A 43 1.89 11.53 9.33
C LYS A 43 0.44 11.06 9.34
N GLY A 44 -0.01 10.34 8.32
CA GLY A 44 -1.41 10.05 8.09
C GLY A 44 -2.25 11.30 7.86
N ASP A 45 -1.63 12.40 7.42
CA ASP A 45 -2.35 13.62 7.07
C ASP A 45 -2.90 13.51 5.65
N TRP A 46 -3.97 12.72 5.52
CA TRP A 46 -4.58 12.42 4.23
C TRP A 46 -5.16 13.67 3.56
N LYS A 47 -5.64 14.64 4.34
CA LYS A 47 -6.11 15.93 3.80
C LYS A 47 -4.97 16.76 3.25
N GLY A 48 -3.82 16.78 3.94
CA GLY A 48 -2.58 17.39 3.44
C GLY A 48 -2.10 16.71 2.16
N LEU A 49 -2.08 15.38 2.15
CA LEU A 49 -1.67 14.56 1.00
C LEU A 49 -2.54 14.85 -0.24
N VAL A 50 -3.87 14.90 -0.09
CA VAL A 50 -4.78 15.27 -1.17
C VAL A 50 -4.44 16.65 -1.73
N LYS A 51 -4.30 17.68 -0.87
CA LYS A 51 -3.97 19.04 -1.31
C LYS A 51 -2.65 19.12 -2.05
N TYR A 52 -1.64 18.40 -1.57
CA TYR A 52 -0.32 18.34 -2.20
C TYR A 52 -0.42 17.70 -3.60
N ARG A 53 -1.03 16.51 -3.71
CA ARG A 53 -1.18 15.82 -5.00
C ARG A 53 -2.13 16.56 -5.97
N GLU A 54 -3.13 17.28 -5.49
CA GLU A 54 -3.94 18.20 -6.32
C GLU A 54 -3.08 19.31 -6.96
N GLN A 55 -2.10 19.86 -6.23
CA GLN A 55 -1.16 20.84 -6.80
C GLN A 55 -0.26 20.19 -7.84
N ARG A 56 0.22 18.98 -7.60
CA ARG A 56 1.05 18.24 -8.58
C ARG A 56 0.28 17.97 -9.87
N VAL A 57 -0.98 17.53 -9.79
CA VAL A 57 -1.83 17.33 -10.98
C VAL A 57 -2.02 18.63 -11.78
N LYS A 58 -2.08 19.80 -11.13
CA LYS A 58 -2.14 21.09 -11.86
C LYS A 58 -0.86 21.40 -12.63
N ASN A 59 0.30 21.01 -12.10
CA ASN A 59 1.60 21.22 -12.74
C ASN A 59 1.85 20.18 -13.85
N TYR A 60 1.33 18.96 -13.68
CA TYR A 60 1.54 17.82 -14.57
C TYR A 60 0.20 17.15 -14.95
N PRO A 61 -0.71 17.83 -15.66
CA PRO A 61 -2.09 17.35 -15.87
C PRO A 61 -2.21 16.12 -16.78
N GLU A 62 -1.20 15.87 -17.62
CA GLU A 62 -1.16 14.72 -18.54
C GLU A 62 -0.37 13.53 -17.98
N ASP A 63 0.29 13.71 -16.82
CA ASP A 63 1.02 12.64 -16.15
C ASP A 63 0.02 11.70 -15.45
N LEU A 64 -0.06 10.46 -15.95
CA LEU A 64 -0.99 9.47 -15.43
C LEU A 64 -0.61 9.00 -14.02
N ASP A 65 0.69 8.96 -13.68
CA ASP A 65 1.18 8.53 -12.37
C ASP A 65 0.80 9.56 -11.31
N VAL A 66 0.98 10.85 -11.61
CA VAL A 66 0.59 11.95 -10.70
C VAL A 66 -0.94 11.98 -10.48
N ARG A 67 -1.72 11.67 -11.52
CA ARG A 67 -3.17 11.53 -11.41
C ARG A 67 -3.59 10.29 -10.61
N TRP A 68 -2.91 9.16 -10.80
CA TRP A 68 -3.16 7.95 -10.02
C TRP A 68 -2.86 8.19 -8.54
N GLN A 69 -1.73 8.83 -8.23
CA GLN A 69 -1.38 9.25 -6.87
C GLN A 69 -2.50 10.10 -6.25
N LEU A 70 -3.08 11.06 -6.97
CA LEU A 70 -4.23 11.81 -6.45
C LEU A 70 -5.44 10.90 -6.16
N GLY A 71 -5.72 9.94 -7.05
CA GLY A 71 -6.76 8.92 -6.83
C GLY A 71 -6.53 8.11 -5.54
N GLU A 72 -5.30 7.66 -5.32
CA GLU A 72 -4.88 6.94 -4.11
C GLU A 72 -5.01 7.82 -2.85
N ALA A 73 -4.67 9.11 -2.93
CA ALA A 73 -4.84 10.01 -1.79
C ALA A 73 -6.31 10.25 -1.45
N TYR A 74 -7.21 10.29 -2.44
CA TYR A 74 -8.64 10.27 -2.17
C TYR A 74 -9.08 8.99 -1.47
N VAL A 75 -8.52 7.82 -1.82
CA VAL A 75 -8.78 6.56 -1.09
C VAL A 75 -8.36 6.69 0.37
N PHE A 76 -7.12 7.11 0.65
CA PHE A 76 -6.64 7.26 2.04
C PHE A 76 -7.46 8.27 2.84
N ASN A 77 -7.96 9.32 2.19
CA ASN A 77 -8.82 10.32 2.82
C ASN A 77 -10.30 9.90 2.92
N ASN A 78 -10.65 8.65 2.58
CA ASN A 78 -12.01 8.12 2.52
C ASN A 78 -12.96 8.88 1.56
N GLU A 79 -12.41 9.56 0.56
CA GLU A 79 -13.16 10.24 -0.51
C GLU A 79 -13.39 9.29 -1.70
N PHE A 80 -13.95 8.12 -1.42
CA PHE A 80 -13.99 6.98 -2.35
C PHE A 80 -14.73 7.29 -3.66
N GLU A 81 -15.80 8.09 -3.63
CA GLU A 81 -16.51 8.48 -4.85
C GLU A 81 -15.67 9.38 -5.76
N LYS A 82 -14.85 10.27 -5.17
CA LYS A 82 -13.90 11.09 -5.95
C LYS A 82 -12.78 10.23 -6.51
N ALA A 83 -12.26 9.30 -5.70
CA ALA A 83 -11.27 8.33 -6.13
C ALA A 83 -11.78 7.54 -7.34
N LEU A 84 -12.96 6.93 -7.24
CA LEU A 84 -13.55 6.14 -8.33
C LEU A 84 -13.71 6.96 -9.61
N LYS A 85 -14.23 8.18 -9.53
CA LYS A 85 -14.41 9.03 -10.72
C LYS A 85 -13.09 9.28 -11.44
N LEU A 86 -12.02 9.61 -10.70
CA LEU A 86 -10.71 9.88 -11.28
C LEU A 86 -10.03 8.61 -11.80
N LEU A 87 -10.08 7.53 -11.03
CA LEU A 87 -9.43 6.26 -11.34
C LEU A 87 -10.14 5.53 -12.50
N GLU A 88 -11.45 5.67 -12.65
CA GLU A 88 -12.20 5.14 -13.80
C GLU A 88 -11.69 5.73 -15.11
N GLU A 89 -11.43 7.04 -15.15
CA GLU A 89 -10.84 7.69 -16.33
C GLU A 89 -9.44 7.14 -16.65
N LEU A 90 -8.62 6.87 -15.63
CA LEU A 90 -7.28 6.30 -15.80
C LEU A 90 -7.34 4.85 -16.27
N TYR A 91 -8.23 4.05 -15.69
CA TYR A 91 -8.43 2.65 -16.05
C TYR A 91 -8.79 2.48 -17.53
N TYR A 92 -9.66 3.33 -18.06
CA TYR A 92 -10.04 3.25 -19.48
C TYR A 92 -8.94 3.74 -20.43
N LYS A 93 -7.91 4.45 -19.95
CA LYS A 93 -6.71 4.78 -20.72
C LYS A 93 -5.72 3.63 -20.74
N ASP A 94 -5.51 2.99 -19.60
CA ASP A 94 -4.68 1.78 -19.48
C ASP A 94 -5.37 0.72 -18.60
N PRO A 95 -6.12 -0.22 -19.21
CA PRO A 95 -6.80 -1.28 -18.48
C PRO A 95 -5.89 -2.33 -17.86
N HIS A 96 -4.57 -2.28 -18.10
CA HIS A 96 -3.61 -3.24 -17.56
C HIS A 96 -2.82 -2.70 -16.36
N ASP A 97 -2.95 -1.42 -16.04
CA ASP A 97 -2.31 -0.82 -14.86
C ASP A 97 -2.88 -1.44 -13.57
N ILE A 98 -2.03 -2.23 -12.90
CA ILE A 98 -2.37 -2.93 -11.67
C ILE A 98 -2.59 -1.96 -10.50
N ASN A 99 -1.87 -0.85 -10.45
CA ASN A 99 -1.99 0.14 -9.38
C ASN A 99 -3.35 0.82 -9.45
N VAL A 100 -3.80 1.20 -10.65
CA VAL A 100 -5.13 1.77 -10.86
C VAL A 100 -6.22 0.75 -10.50
N LYS A 101 -6.09 -0.51 -10.93
CA LYS A 101 -7.04 -1.58 -10.54
C LYS A 101 -7.15 -1.72 -9.03
N HIS A 102 -6.01 -1.75 -8.33
CA HIS A 102 -5.96 -1.89 -6.88
C HIS A 102 -6.61 -0.70 -6.17
N SER A 103 -6.30 0.54 -6.57
CA SER A 103 -6.94 1.73 -5.98
C SER A 103 -8.45 1.79 -6.26
N ILE A 104 -8.93 1.29 -7.40
CA ILE A 104 -10.37 1.13 -7.65
C ILE A 104 -10.98 0.12 -6.69
N LEU A 105 -10.33 -1.03 -6.48
CA LEU A 105 -10.79 -2.04 -5.52
C LEU A 105 -10.85 -1.48 -4.09
N ASP A 106 -9.82 -0.74 -3.65
CA ASP A 106 -9.81 -0.07 -2.35
C ASP A 106 -11.01 0.88 -2.21
N ALA A 107 -11.29 1.68 -3.24
CA ALA A 107 -12.42 2.60 -3.23
C ALA A 107 -13.78 1.88 -3.24
N LEU A 108 -13.92 0.79 -4.00
CA LEU A 108 -15.14 -0.03 -4.00
C LEU A 108 -15.37 -0.65 -2.62
N PHE A 109 -14.36 -1.26 -2.02
CA PHE A 109 -14.48 -1.88 -0.69
C PHE A 109 -14.75 -0.83 0.39
N GLY A 110 -14.14 0.35 0.32
CA GLY A 110 -14.44 1.50 1.18
C GLY A 110 -15.92 1.95 1.11
N LEU A 111 -16.57 1.74 -0.03
CA LEU A 111 -17.99 2.00 -0.25
C LEU A 111 -18.91 0.82 0.09
N ASN A 112 -18.39 -0.25 0.68
CA ASN A 112 -19.09 -1.52 0.88
C ASN A 112 -19.62 -2.14 -0.42
N LYS A 113 -18.96 -1.86 -1.54
CA LYS A 113 -19.19 -2.52 -2.83
C LYS A 113 -18.21 -3.68 -2.99
N THR A 114 -18.37 -4.40 -4.09
CA THR A 114 -17.52 -5.52 -4.50
C THR A 114 -16.82 -5.22 -5.82
N GLU A 115 -15.85 -6.05 -6.20
CA GLU A 115 -15.23 -6.00 -7.53
C GLU A 115 -16.23 -6.20 -8.68
N ASN A 116 -17.46 -6.65 -8.42
CA ASN A 116 -18.49 -6.79 -9.46
C ASN A 116 -19.24 -5.48 -9.74
N ASP A 117 -19.08 -4.47 -8.90
CA ASP A 117 -19.78 -3.19 -9.00
C ASP A 117 -19.08 -2.17 -9.89
N PHE A 118 -18.01 -2.60 -10.59
CA PHE A 118 -17.27 -1.80 -11.57
C PHE A 118 -17.23 -2.51 -12.93
N ASN A 119 -17.29 -1.73 -14.01
CA ASN A 119 -17.35 -2.24 -15.37
C ASN A 119 -15.95 -2.50 -15.94
N TRP A 120 -15.32 -3.57 -15.46
CA TRP A 120 -13.99 -3.98 -15.89
C TRP A 120 -13.97 -4.46 -17.35
N ILE A 121 -12.96 -4.03 -18.12
CA ILE A 121 -12.57 -4.66 -19.38
C ILE A 121 -11.88 -6.01 -19.08
N GLU A 122 -10.99 -6.01 -18.09
CA GLU A 122 -10.30 -7.17 -17.56
C GLU A 122 -10.52 -7.23 -16.05
N LYS A 123 -11.25 -8.24 -15.59
CA LYS A 123 -11.63 -8.38 -14.18
C LYS A 123 -10.40 -8.71 -13.32
N PRO A 124 -10.12 -7.97 -12.24
CA PRO A 124 -9.00 -8.26 -11.36
C PRO A 124 -9.22 -9.57 -10.59
N MET A 125 -8.12 -10.28 -10.32
CA MET A 125 -8.13 -11.42 -9.40
C MET A 125 -8.16 -10.91 -7.97
N VAL A 126 -9.21 -11.26 -7.22
CA VAL A 126 -9.38 -10.86 -5.82
C VAL A 126 -9.31 -12.09 -4.94
N LEU A 127 -8.23 -12.19 -4.17
CA LEU A 127 -7.98 -13.28 -3.25
C LEU A 127 -8.62 -12.99 -1.88
N ARG A 128 -9.44 -13.93 -1.43
CA ARG A 128 -10.12 -13.90 -0.14
C ARG A 128 -9.55 -14.97 0.75
N LEU A 129 -9.34 -14.65 2.03
CA LEU A 129 -8.80 -15.61 2.99
C LEU A 129 -9.79 -16.76 3.23
N ASN A 130 -9.59 -17.84 2.49
CA ASN A 130 -10.45 -19.01 2.47
C ASN A 130 -9.57 -20.27 2.28
N LEU A 131 -10.20 -21.45 2.26
CA LEU A 131 -9.46 -22.72 2.13
C LEU A 131 -8.64 -22.81 0.83
N GLU A 132 -9.11 -22.20 -0.26
CA GLU A 132 -8.40 -22.18 -1.55
C GLU A 132 -7.07 -21.42 -1.44
N VAL A 133 -7.06 -20.23 -0.82
CA VAL A 133 -5.83 -19.47 -0.56
C VAL A 133 -4.88 -20.26 0.35
N ILE A 134 -5.40 -20.93 1.38
CA ILE A 134 -4.57 -21.77 2.26
C ILE A 134 -3.98 -22.97 1.49
N ASP A 135 -4.74 -23.55 0.56
CA ASP A 135 -4.25 -24.63 -0.32
C ASP A 135 -3.17 -24.14 -1.28
N ILE A 136 -3.27 -22.91 -1.79
CA ILE A 136 -2.21 -22.25 -2.57
C ILE A 136 -0.95 -22.13 -1.72
N CYS A 137 -1.02 -21.59 -0.50
CA CYS A 137 0.11 -21.51 0.42
C CYS A 137 0.75 -22.89 0.65
N TYR A 138 -0.07 -23.92 0.90
CA TYR A 138 0.44 -25.29 1.07
C TYR A 138 1.15 -25.81 -0.18
N ASN A 139 0.68 -25.45 -1.38
CA ASN A 139 1.29 -25.86 -2.64
C ASN A 139 2.58 -25.09 -2.95
N LEU A 140 2.68 -23.81 -2.59
CA LEU A 140 3.91 -23.01 -2.72
C LEU A 140 5.09 -23.60 -1.92
N LEU A 141 4.79 -24.29 -0.80
CA LEU A 141 5.80 -25.04 -0.04
C LEU A 141 6.27 -26.34 -0.75
N LYS A 142 5.69 -26.75 -1.89
CA LYS A 142 6.09 -27.99 -2.61
C LYS A 142 7.35 -27.82 -3.48
N SER A 143 7.69 -26.61 -3.94
CA SER A 143 8.84 -26.41 -4.84
C SER A 143 10.16 -26.32 -4.06
N LYS A 144 10.67 -27.49 -3.65
CA LYS A 144 12.07 -27.81 -3.26
C LYS A 144 12.73 -26.98 -2.13
N ARG A 145 12.71 -27.61 -0.94
CA ARG A 145 13.76 -27.67 0.11
C ARG A 145 14.04 -26.46 1.02
N LYS A 146 13.45 -25.29 0.83
CA LYS A 146 13.59 -24.19 1.81
C LYS A 146 12.26 -23.92 2.53
N PRO A 147 12.24 -23.83 3.87
CA PRO A 147 11.15 -23.19 4.59
C PRO A 147 10.87 -21.81 3.98
N LYS A 148 9.59 -21.44 3.88
CA LYS A 148 9.22 -20.05 3.57
C LYS A 148 8.85 -19.34 4.85
N ASP A 149 9.11 -18.05 4.94
CA ASP A 149 8.46 -17.27 5.98
C ASP A 149 7.06 -16.81 5.53
N ILE A 150 6.27 -16.33 6.49
CA ILE A 150 4.91 -15.85 6.22
C ILE A 150 4.87 -14.68 5.22
N TYR A 151 5.90 -13.83 5.25
CA TYR A 151 6.00 -12.67 4.38
C TYR A 151 6.28 -13.09 2.93
N GLU A 152 7.14 -14.09 2.71
CA GLU A 152 7.37 -14.69 1.39
C GLU A 152 6.08 -15.29 0.82
N LEU A 153 5.28 -16.01 1.64
CA LEU A 153 3.98 -16.52 1.21
C LEU A 153 2.98 -15.40 0.89
N TYR A 154 2.98 -14.33 1.69
CA TYR A 154 2.13 -13.18 1.46
C TYR A 154 2.48 -12.46 0.15
N ILE A 155 3.78 -12.23 -0.12
CA ILE A 155 4.25 -11.65 -1.38
C ILE A 155 3.86 -12.52 -2.58
N ASP A 156 4.05 -13.85 -2.49
CA ASP A 156 3.67 -14.74 -3.59
C ASP A 156 2.18 -14.59 -3.95
N LEU A 157 1.31 -14.46 -2.94
CA LEU A 157 -0.11 -14.22 -3.17
C LEU A 157 -0.39 -12.82 -3.76
N MET A 158 0.34 -11.79 -3.34
CA MET A 158 0.21 -10.43 -3.89
C MET A 158 0.57 -10.37 -5.39
N VAL A 159 1.48 -11.23 -5.85
CA VAL A 159 1.83 -11.33 -7.27
C VAL A 159 0.67 -11.93 -8.08
N ASP A 160 -0.09 -12.85 -7.50
CA ASP A 160 -1.19 -13.54 -8.17
C ASP A 160 -2.49 -12.72 -8.18
N GLY A 161 -2.72 -11.86 -7.18
CA GLY A 161 -3.90 -11.00 -7.15
C GLY A 161 -3.99 -10.03 -5.97
N TYR A 162 -5.07 -9.26 -5.96
CA TYR A 162 -5.38 -8.32 -4.89
C TYR A 162 -5.83 -9.07 -3.63
N LEU A 163 -5.17 -8.82 -2.50
CA LEU A 163 -5.47 -9.47 -1.22
C LEU A 163 -6.49 -8.67 -0.42
N THR A 164 -7.55 -9.32 0.02
CA THR A 164 -8.57 -8.72 0.90
C THR A 164 -8.28 -8.92 2.39
N PHE A 165 -7.07 -9.36 2.72
CA PHE A 165 -6.61 -9.74 4.05
C PHE A 165 -5.17 -9.29 4.23
N GLN A 166 -4.77 -9.05 5.47
CA GLN A 166 -3.41 -8.64 5.82
C GLN A 166 -2.53 -9.86 6.12
N GLU A 167 -1.21 -9.65 6.16
CA GLU A 167 -0.23 -10.69 6.51
C GLU A 167 -0.56 -11.39 7.84
N ASN A 168 -1.00 -10.62 8.84
CA ASN A 168 -1.38 -11.16 10.15
C ASN A 168 -2.61 -12.08 10.08
N ASP A 169 -3.60 -11.75 9.24
CA ASP A 169 -4.79 -12.59 9.06
C ASP A 169 -4.38 -13.93 8.44
N LEU A 170 -3.47 -13.89 7.45
CA LEU A 170 -2.91 -15.09 6.84
C LEU A 170 -2.15 -15.94 7.86
N LEU A 171 -1.33 -15.31 8.70
CA LEU A 171 -0.60 -16.00 9.78
C LEU A 171 -1.56 -16.71 10.74
N GLU A 172 -2.60 -16.02 11.19
CA GLU A 172 -3.61 -16.59 12.08
C GLU A 172 -4.36 -17.77 11.45
N ALA A 173 -4.63 -17.71 10.14
CA ALA A 173 -5.26 -18.80 9.41
C ALA A 173 -4.33 -20.02 9.28
N ILE A 174 -3.06 -19.79 8.95
CA ILE A 174 -2.03 -20.85 8.85
C ILE A 174 -1.82 -21.54 10.21
N LEU A 175 -1.78 -20.78 11.31
CA LEU A 175 -1.65 -21.34 12.67
C LEU A 175 -2.81 -22.25 13.08
N LYS A 176 -3.99 -22.09 12.48
CA LYS A 176 -5.19 -22.90 12.74
C LYS A 176 -5.25 -24.15 11.85
N ASP A 177 -4.40 -24.27 10.83
CA ASP A 177 -4.40 -25.39 9.89
C ASP A 177 -3.27 -26.38 10.22
N ASP A 178 -3.66 -27.56 10.70
CA ASP A 178 -2.75 -28.62 11.15
C ASP A 178 -1.78 -29.15 10.06
N ARG A 179 -1.99 -28.80 8.78
CA ARG A 179 -1.08 -29.15 7.68
C ARG A 179 0.20 -28.32 7.69
N PHE A 180 0.23 -27.22 8.44
CA PHE A 180 1.39 -26.37 8.59
C PHE A 180 2.04 -26.59 9.96
N ILE A 181 3.35 -26.40 10.01
CA ILE A 181 4.10 -26.23 11.25
C ILE A 181 4.71 -24.84 11.15
N VAL A 182 4.49 -24.06 12.19
CA VAL A 182 4.97 -22.70 12.29
C VAL A 182 6.06 -22.67 13.35
N GLU A 183 7.29 -22.37 12.94
CA GLU A 183 8.46 -22.36 13.81
C GLU A 183 8.89 -20.91 14.07
N ASP A 184 9.03 -20.54 15.35
CA ASP A 184 9.57 -19.26 15.83
C ASP A 184 11.10 -19.26 15.65
N GLU A 185 11.57 -19.30 14.41
CA GLU A 185 13.00 -19.23 14.12
C GLU A 185 13.43 -17.81 13.69
N TYR A 186 14.40 -17.27 14.44
CA TYR A 186 15.22 -16.07 14.20
C TYR A 186 14.70 -14.70 14.71
N LYS A 187 15.38 -14.20 15.76
CA LYS A 187 15.51 -12.76 16.06
C LYS A 187 16.65 -12.19 15.21
N LEU A 188 16.34 -11.58 14.07
CA LEU A 188 17.24 -10.58 13.48
C LEU A 188 16.94 -9.21 14.11
N ILE A 189 17.93 -8.34 14.11
CA ILE A 189 17.96 -7.06 14.85
C ILE A 189 16.85 -6.06 14.38
N SER A 190 16.04 -6.41 13.37
CA SER A 190 15.03 -5.55 12.76
C SER A 190 13.62 -6.14 12.58
N GLY A 191 13.31 -7.36 13.05
CA GLY A 191 11.95 -7.93 12.89
C GLY A 191 11.88 -9.42 13.24
N LYS A 192 10.68 -9.89 13.62
CA LYS A 192 10.39 -11.32 13.81
C LYS A 192 9.84 -11.86 12.49
N TYR A 193 10.53 -12.83 11.90
CA TYR A 193 9.98 -13.60 10.80
C TYR A 193 9.55 -14.96 11.34
N VAL A 194 8.38 -15.42 10.89
CA VAL A 194 7.78 -16.67 11.34
C VAL A 194 7.91 -17.67 10.21
N SER A 195 8.63 -18.77 10.44
CA SER A 195 8.87 -19.78 9.41
C SER A 195 7.68 -20.74 9.30
N VAL A 196 7.27 -21.05 8.08
CA VAL A 196 6.15 -21.93 7.76
C VAL A 196 6.66 -23.12 6.95
N ILE A 197 6.45 -24.32 7.48
CA ILE A 197 6.79 -25.59 6.83
C ILE A 197 5.59 -26.53 6.79
N LYS A 198 5.66 -27.59 5.98
CA LYS A 198 4.63 -28.63 5.96
C LYS A 198 4.73 -29.55 7.16
N ASN A 199 3.57 -29.88 7.73
CA ASN A 199 3.43 -31.02 8.61
C ASN A 199 3.41 -32.32 7.80
N LYS A 200 4.54 -33.04 7.76
CA LYS A 200 4.67 -34.30 7.00
C LYS A 200 3.83 -35.46 7.55
N LYS A 201 3.14 -35.29 8.68
CA LYS A 201 2.28 -36.30 9.31
C LYS A 201 0.82 -36.22 8.86
N LYS A 202 0.45 -35.21 8.05
CA LYS A 202 -0.87 -35.02 7.46
C LYS A 202 -0.77 -34.80 5.96
#